data_AF-D7VTJ2-F1
#
_entry.id   AF-D7VTJ2-F1
#
_cell.length_a   1.000
_cell.length_b   1.000
_cell.length_c   1.000
_cell.angle_alpha   90.00
_cell.angle_beta   90.00
_cell.angle_gamma   90.00
#
_symmetry.space_group_name_H-M   'P 1'
#
loop_
_entity.id
_entity.type
_entity.pdbx_description
1 polymer ?
#
loop_
_entity_poly.entity_id
_entity_poly.type
_entity_poly.pdbx_seq_one_letter_code
_entity_poly.pdbx_strand_id
1 'polypeptide(L)'
;MIRKILFIFLLAVYALLLLFYVGLVVPEYLACTGCMYEGEKGIDIWGSEIDCSGESRAVGEGFFQLFSIVVSIYSILIIFIIYRIRRSKLNTQRY
;
A
#
# COMPACT_ATOMS: atom_id res chain seq x y z
N MET A 1 9.61 26.13 7.83
CA MET A 1 8.24 25.66 8.12
C MET A 1 7.67 24.81 6.99
N ILE A 2 7.66 25.32 5.74
CA ILE A 2 7.07 24.67 4.54
C ILE A 2 7.52 23.22 4.32
N ARG A 3 8.82 22.90 4.45
CA ARG A 3 9.33 21.52 4.29
C ARG A 3 8.72 20.51 5.27
N LYS A 4 8.43 20.93 6.51
CA LYS A 4 7.81 20.05 7.52
C LYS A 4 6.33 19.80 7.18
N ILE A 5 5.62 20.83 6.72
CA ILE A 5 4.23 20.74 6.29
C ILE A 5 4.10 19.82 5.08
N LEU A 6 4.97 19.99 4.07
CA LEU A 6 4.99 19.14 2.89
C LEU A 6 5.28 17.67 3.22
N PHE A 7 6.17 17.42 4.18
CA PHE A 7 6.45 16.07 4.66
C PHE A 7 5.26 15.44 5.40
N ILE A 8 4.58 16.20 6.26
CA ILE A 8 3.37 15.74 6.96
C ILE A 8 2.27 15.43 5.96
N PHE A 9 2.05 16.30 4.97
CA PHE A 9 1.08 16.09 3.91
C PHE A 9 1.39 14.81 3.11
N LEU A 10 2.65 14.62 2.71
CA LEU A 10 3.08 13.42 2.00
C LEU A 10 2.87 12.14 2.83
N LEU A 11 3.13 12.19 4.13
CA LEU A 11 2.85 11.11 5.07
C LEU A 11 1.35 10.82 5.20
N ALA A 12 0.51 11.85 5.25
CA ALA A 12 -0.94 11.69 5.34
C ALA A 12 -1.51 11.02 4.08
N VAL A 13 -1.07 11.46 2.90
CA VAL A 13 -1.45 10.82 1.62
C VAL A 13 -1.00 9.37 1.57
N TYR A 14 0.25 9.09 1.97
CA TYR A 14 0.76 7.72 2.02
C TYR A 14 -0.02 6.85 3.02
N ALA A 15 -0.35 7.37 4.19
CA ALA A 15 -1.14 6.66 5.18
C ALA A 15 -2.53 6.30 4.66
N LEU A 16 -3.19 7.23 3.97
CA LEU A 16 -4.50 6.98 3.35
C LEU A 16 -4.41 5.91 2.24
N LEU A 17 -3.39 6.00 1.38
CA LEU A 17 -3.13 5.03 0.33
C LEU A 17 -2.84 3.63 0.90
N LEU A 18 -2.07 3.56 1.99
CA LEU A 18 -1.74 2.31 2.66
C LEU A 18 -2.96 1.70 3.34
N LEU A 19 -3.82 2.53 3.95
CA LEU A 19 -5.06 2.09 4.57
C LEU A 19 -6.05 1.53 3.53
N PHE A 20 -6.13 2.16 2.35
CA PHE A 20 -6.88 1.62 1.22
C PHE A 20 -6.30 0.30 0.70
N TYR A 21 -4.97 0.24 0.52
CA TYR A 21 -4.30 -0.95 0.03
C TYR A 21 -4.49 -2.15 0.96
N VAL A 22 -4.21 -1.97 2.26
CA VAL A 22 -4.31 -3.05 3.26
C VAL A 22 -5.77 -3.34 3.65
N GLY A 23 -6.65 -2.35 3.56
CA GLY A 23 -8.05 -2.49 3.98
C GLY A 23 -8.97 -3.07 2.92
N LEU A 24 -8.66 -2.94 1.62
CA LEU A 24 -9.52 -3.38 0.53
C LEU A 24 -8.78 -4.29 -0.44
N VAL A 25 -7.69 -3.79 -1.03
CA VAL A 25 -6.98 -4.50 -2.12
C VAL A 25 -6.35 -5.81 -1.65
N VAL A 26 -5.68 -5.79 -0.49
CA VAL A 26 -5.06 -7.00 0.08
C VAL A 26 -6.11 -8.03 0.49
N PRO A 27 -7.19 -7.68 1.23
CA PRO A 27 -8.27 -8.59 1.56
C PRO A 27 -8.92 -9.26 0.35
N GLU A 28 -9.18 -8.49 -0.70
CA GLU A 28 -9.79 -8.99 -1.94
C GLU A 28 -8.86 -10.00 -2.64
N TYR A 29 -7.57 -9.66 -2.75
CA TYR A 29 -6.57 -10.58 -3.30
C TYR A 29 -6.43 -11.87 -2.47
N LEU A 30 -6.43 -11.76 -1.14
CA LEU A 30 -6.32 -12.92 -0.24
C LEU A 30 -7.57 -13.80 -0.26
N ALA A 31 -8.75 -13.20 -0.39
CA ALA A 31 -10.01 -13.93 -0.50
C ALA A 31 -10.03 -14.79 -1.77
N CYS A 32 -9.48 -14.30 -2.88
CA CYS A 32 -9.51 -14.98 -4.18
C CYS A 32 -8.29 -15.85 -4.49
N THR A 33 -7.21 -15.80 -3.71
CA THR A 33 -6.00 -16.61 -3.97
C THR A 33 -6.23 -18.12 -3.77
N GLY A 34 -7.21 -18.49 -2.93
CA GLY A 34 -7.60 -19.88 -2.67
C GLY A 34 -8.67 -20.44 -3.60
N CYS A 35 -9.34 -19.59 -4.39
CA CYS A 35 -10.43 -20.00 -5.29
C CYS A 35 -9.85 -20.46 -6.63
N MET A 36 -10.05 -21.74 -6.99
CA MET A 36 -9.50 -22.36 -8.20
C MET A 36 -10.54 -22.58 -9.30
N TYR A 37 -11.83 -22.50 -8.99
CA TYR A 37 -12.92 -22.79 -9.93
C TYR A 37 -13.76 -21.53 -10.25
N GLU A 38 -14.28 -21.46 -11.47
CA GLU A 38 -15.18 -20.37 -11.88
C GLU A 38 -16.47 -20.37 -11.04
N GLY A 39 -16.83 -19.18 -10.53
CA GLY A 39 -18.03 -18.99 -9.69
C GLY A 39 -17.79 -19.22 -8.19
N GLU A 40 -16.56 -19.50 -7.76
CA GLU A 40 -16.22 -19.53 -6.35
C GLU A 40 -16.24 -18.13 -5.74
N LYS A 41 -16.73 -18.06 -4.50
CA LYS A 41 -16.75 -16.84 -3.71
C LYS A 41 -15.72 -16.95 -2.60
N GLY A 42 -14.91 -15.91 -2.45
CA GLY A 42 -14.03 -15.72 -1.31
C GLY A 42 -14.75 -14.99 -0.19
N ILE A 43 -14.31 -15.20 1.05
CA ILE A 43 -14.70 -14.36 2.19
C ILE A 43 -13.49 -13.48 2.52
N ASP A 44 -13.68 -12.17 2.51
CA ASP A 44 -12.63 -11.23 2.89
C ASP A 44 -12.42 -11.19 4.41
N ILE A 45 -11.40 -10.46 4.85
CA ILE A 45 -11.09 -10.32 6.28
C ILE A 45 -12.20 -9.62 7.07
N TRP A 46 -13.14 -8.98 6.39
CA TRP A 46 -14.29 -8.27 6.97
C TRP A 46 -15.54 -9.16 7.03
N GLY A 47 -15.48 -10.39 6.50
CA GLY A 47 -16.60 -11.32 6.44
C GLY A 47 -17.54 -11.07 5.26
N SER A 48 -17.17 -10.24 4.29
CA SER A 48 -17.92 -10.00 3.07
C SER A 48 -17.65 -11.10 2.04
N GLU A 49 -18.70 -11.57 1.38
CA GLU A 49 -18.56 -12.41 0.18
C GLU A 49 -18.05 -11.55 -0.99
N ILE A 50 -17.01 -12.03 -1.66
CA ILE A 50 -16.45 -11.45 -2.87
C ILE A 50 -16.54 -12.48 -3.98
N ASP A 51 -16.97 -12.05 -5.16
CA ASP A 51 -16.99 -12.90 -6.36
C ASP A 51 -15.57 -13.04 -6.91
N CYS A 52 -15.03 -14.27 -6.89
CA CYS A 52 -13.68 -14.58 -7.35
C CYS A 52 -13.68 -15.27 -8.72
N SER A 53 -14.74 -15.09 -9.51
CA SER A 53 -14.77 -15.50 -10.92
C SER A 53 -13.54 -15.00 -11.70
N GLY A 54 -13.14 -15.75 -12.73
CA GLY A 54 -11.84 -15.60 -13.39
C GLY A 54 -11.46 -14.16 -13.80
N GLU A 55 -12.42 -13.36 -14.27
CA GLU A 55 -12.21 -11.94 -14.59
C GLU A 55 -11.95 -11.09 -13.33
N SER A 56 -12.80 -11.23 -12.30
CA SER A 56 -12.68 -10.55 -11.01
C SER A 56 -11.36 -10.88 -10.32
N ARG A 57 -10.92 -12.13 -10.40
CA ARG A 57 -9.63 -12.58 -9.86
C ARG A 57 -8.47 -11.91 -10.59
N ALA A 58 -8.44 -11.94 -11.92
CA ALA A 58 -7.37 -11.31 -12.70
C ALA A 58 -7.28 -9.80 -12.44
N VAL A 59 -8.43 -9.15 -12.27
CA VAL A 59 -8.53 -7.74 -11.89
C VAL A 59 -7.97 -7.51 -10.48
N GLY A 60 -8.34 -8.33 -9.49
CA GLY A 60 -7.82 -8.24 -8.12
C GLY A 60 -6.31 -8.46 -8.03
N GLU A 61 -5.77 -9.46 -8.75
CA GLU A 61 -4.32 -9.68 -8.86
C GLU A 61 -3.60 -8.48 -9.51
N GLY A 62 -4.18 -7.92 -10.58
CA GLY A 62 -3.66 -6.73 -11.25
C GLY A 62 -3.64 -5.50 -10.35
N PHE A 63 -4.71 -5.25 -9.60
CA PHE A 63 -4.77 -4.18 -8.61
C PHE A 63 -3.76 -4.38 -7.49
N PHE A 64 -3.65 -5.59 -6.94
CA PHE A 64 -2.65 -5.91 -5.93
C PHE A 64 -1.24 -5.62 -6.43
N GLN A 65 -0.89 -6.04 -7.65
CA GLN A 65 0.43 -5.80 -8.22
C GLN A 65 0.69 -4.31 -8.45
N LEU A 66 -0.26 -3.57 -9.04
CA LEU A 66 -0.13 -2.13 -9.26
C LEU A 66 0.05 -1.36 -7.94
N PHE A 67 -0.82 -1.59 -6.95
CA PHE A 67 -0.73 -0.90 -5.68
C PHE A 67 0.51 -1.31 -4.88
N SER A 68 0.96 -2.56 -4.98
CA SER A 68 2.22 -2.99 -4.33
C SER A 68 3.43 -2.22 -4.86
N ILE A 69 3.51 -1.98 -6.17
CA ILE A 69 4.56 -1.18 -6.81
C ILE A 69 4.48 0.28 -6.34
N VAL A 70 3.29 0.86 -6.31
CA VAL A 70 3.09 2.25 -5.87
C VAL A 70 3.48 2.41 -4.40
N VAL A 71 3.00 1.53 -3.52
CA VAL A 71 3.31 1.55 -2.07
C VAL A 71 4.81 1.38 -1.85
N SER A 72 5.47 0.45 -2.55
CA SER A 72 6.90 0.20 -2.38
C SER A 72 7.76 1.38 -2.82
N ILE A 73 7.47 2.00 -3.97
CA ILE A 73 8.15 3.23 -4.42
C ILE A 73 7.97 4.36 -3.39
N TYR A 74 6.74 4.58 -2.92
CA TYR A 74 6.46 5.61 -1.91
C TYR A 74 7.23 5.36 -0.60
N SER A 75 7.29 4.10 -0.17
CA SER A 75 8.02 3.67 1.03
C SER A 75 9.51 4.00 0.92
N ILE A 76 10.12 3.67 -0.22
CA ILE A 76 11.53 3.98 -0.50
C ILE A 76 11.78 5.50 -0.47
N LEU A 77 10.90 6.29 -1.08
CA LEU A 77 11.02 7.76 -1.08
C LEU A 77 10.95 8.33 0.35
N ILE A 78 10.02 7.87 1.18
CA ILE A 78 9.90 8.30 2.58
C ILE A 78 11.16 7.94 3.37
N ILE A 79 11.64 6.70 3.24
CA ILE A 79 12.87 6.23 3.90
C ILE A 79 14.06 7.09 3.46
N PHE A 80 14.19 7.37 2.17
CA PHE A 80 15.26 8.20 1.63
C PHE A 80 15.23 9.62 2.18
N ILE A 81 14.05 10.24 2.28
CA ILE A 81 13.88 11.58 2.86
C ILE A 81 14.25 11.57 4.35
N ILE A 82 13.78 10.58 5.12
CA ILE A 82 14.13 10.44 6.55
C ILE A 82 15.64 10.26 6.71
N TYR A 83 16.26 9.43 5.88
CA TYR A 83 17.70 9.21 5.89
C TYR A 83 18.48 10.51 5.63
N ARG A 84 18.07 11.30 4.63
CA ARG A 84 18.69 12.61 4.32
C ARG A 84 18.54 13.61 5.48
N ILE A 85 17.39 13.64 6.14
CA ILE A 85 17.14 14.50 7.32
C ILE A 85 18.01 14.06 8.51
N ARG A 86 18.13 12.75 8.76
CA ARG A 86 19.00 12.24 9.84
C ARG A 86 20.46 12.57 9.58
N ARG A 87 20.92 12.40 8.34
CA ARG A 87 22.31 12.69 7.95
C ARG A 87 22.66 14.18 8.10
N SER A 88 21.76 15.10 7.74
CA SER A 88 22.04 16.54 7.89
C SER A 88 22.15 16.96 9.36
N LYS A 89 21.35 16.36 10.26
CA LYS A 89 21.47 16.58 11.71
C LYS A 89 22.79 16.08 12.27
N LEU A 90 23.26 14.91 11.84
CA LEU A 90 24.54 14.33 12.27
C LEU A 90 25.74 15.19 11.85
N ASN A 91 25.74 15.74 10.62
CA ASN A 91 26.81 16.63 10.17
C ASN A 91 26.84 17.97 10.92
N THR A 92 25.69 18.47 11.39
CA THR A 92 25.61 19.75 12.14
C THR A 92 26.15 19.61 13.57
N GLN A 93 26.13 18.42 14.16
CA GLN A 93 26.67 18.14 15.50
C GLN A 93 28.20 17.91 15.51
N ARG A 94 28.81 17.84 14.32
CA ARG A 94 30.24 17.55 14.15
C ARG A 94 31.08 18.82 13.91
N TYR A 95 30.44 19.98 13.87
CA TYR A 95 31.01 21.33 13.81
C TYR A 95 30.58 22.11 15.05
#